data_AF-A0A0F4Q106-F1
#
_entry.id   AF-A0A0F4Q106-F1
#
_cell.length_a   1.000
_cell.length_b   1.000
_cell.length_c   1.000
_cell.angle_alpha   90.00
_cell.angle_beta   90.00
_cell.angle_gamma   90.00
#
_symmetry.space_group_name_H-M   'P 1'
#
loop_
_entity.id
_entity.type
_entity.pdbx_description
1 polymer ?
#
loop_
_entity_poly.entity_id
_entity_poly.type
_entity_poly.pdbx_seq_one_letter_code
_entity_poly.pdbx_strand_id
1 'polypeptide(L)'
;MLLAEIKKQIQYEGYFIGTWDEISEATYIDVETKSGLNEFRELLSNSGLECFPKIVNGSVANVERSLSAISMVIFTKGTPLDKDKENIKYALLVGKIAAAMAKADGEVAKEEVNQIREDINKLSFLSESEKYRVFIRTVYATRQNYSREKIFSSFSKLSVKAKLQSLEIAKDIAIADHRIERHERLFLYDLYRLCDIPPKNVDRDLKLHAKKKNVMLERKQITKEDVSQVIVDLDDSFEELLSEFENF
;
A
#
# COMPACT_ATOMS: atom_id res chain seq x y z
N MET A 1 -9.23 2.81 -21.69
CA MET A 1 -9.81 4.03 -21.10
C MET A 1 -9.05 5.21 -21.64
N LEU A 2 -9.77 6.27 -21.99
CA LEU A 2 -9.16 7.52 -22.39
C LEU A 2 -8.53 8.20 -21.17
N LEU A 3 -7.43 8.93 -21.37
CA LEU A 3 -6.75 9.66 -20.30
C LEU A 3 -7.68 10.70 -19.64
N ALA A 4 -8.64 11.24 -20.39
CA ALA A 4 -9.70 12.11 -19.87
C ALA A 4 -10.62 11.41 -18.87
N GLU A 5 -10.94 10.12 -19.09
CA GLU A 5 -11.75 9.31 -18.18
C GLU A 5 -10.96 8.97 -16.91
N ILE A 6 -9.68 8.63 -17.06
CA ILE A 6 -8.77 8.40 -15.94
C ILE A 6 -8.67 9.66 -15.07
N LYS A 7 -8.51 10.84 -15.67
CA LYS A 7 -8.51 12.12 -14.93
C LYS A 7 -9.81 12.34 -14.17
N LYS A 8 -10.95 12.07 -14.80
CA LYS A 8 -12.26 12.18 -14.15
C LYS A 8 -12.34 11.25 -12.94
N GLN A 9 -11.90 10.00 -13.06
CA GLN A 9 -11.84 9.06 -11.93
C GLN A 9 -10.91 9.56 -10.82
N ILE A 10 -9.71 10.06 -11.16
CA ILE A 10 -8.77 10.61 -10.18
C ILE A 10 -9.38 11.81 -9.43
N GLN A 11 -10.21 12.63 -10.07
CA GLN A 11 -10.89 13.73 -9.39
C GLN A 11 -11.90 13.26 -8.32
N TYR A 12 -12.53 12.10 -8.51
CA TYR A 12 -13.50 11.55 -7.55
C TYR A 12 -12.84 10.65 -6.50
N GLU A 13 -11.95 9.76 -6.93
CA GLU A 13 -11.35 8.71 -6.09
C GLU A 13 -9.97 9.09 -5.55
N GLY A 14 -9.36 10.15 -6.09
CA GLY A 14 -8.01 10.59 -5.77
C GLY A 14 -6.90 9.83 -6.52
N TYR A 15 -7.20 8.70 -7.17
CA TYR A 15 -6.25 7.89 -7.92
C TYR A 15 -6.95 6.97 -8.92
N PHE A 16 -6.16 6.36 -9.80
CA PHE A 16 -6.54 5.28 -10.71
C PHE A 16 -5.58 4.11 -10.50
N ILE A 17 -6.10 2.88 -10.50
CA ILE A 17 -5.28 1.65 -10.49
C ILE A 17 -5.57 0.92 -11.79
N GLY A 18 -4.52 0.53 -12.49
CA GLY A 18 -4.65 -0.19 -13.75
C GLY A 18 -3.30 -0.59 -14.32
N THR A 19 -3.30 -1.13 -15.52
CA THR A 19 -2.10 -1.46 -16.29
C THR A 19 -1.97 -0.52 -17.49
N TRP A 20 -0.87 -0.63 -18.25
CA TRP A 20 -0.56 0.32 -19.33
C TRP A 20 -1.49 0.14 -20.54
N ASP A 21 -1.84 -1.11 -20.83
CA ASP A 21 -2.75 -1.52 -21.90
C ASP A 21 -4.19 -1.03 -21.67
N GLU A 22 -4.56 -0.71 -20.44
CA GLU A 22 -5.84 -0.10 -20.11
C GLU A 22 -5.91 1.38 -20.52
N ILE A 23 -4.80 2.01 -20.92
CA ILE A 23 -4.74 3.42 -21.34
C ILE A 23 -4.68 3.47 -22.87
N SER A 24 -5.77 3.96 -23.48
CA SER A 24 -5.94 3.91 -24.93
C SER A 24 -4.90 4.75 -25.68
N GLU A 25 -4.46 5.87 -25.11
CA GLU A 25 -3.41 6.72 -25.66
C GLU A 25 -2.01 6.09 -25.53
N ALA A 26 -1.85 5.06 -24.68
CA ALA A 26 -0.60 4.34 -24.52
C ALA A 26 -0.49 3.09 -25.40
N THR A 27 -1.55 2.69 -26.12
CA THR A 27 -1.54 1.48 -26.95
C THR A 27 -0.48 1.48 -28.07
N TYR A 28 -0.02 2.67 -28.48
CA TYR A 28 1.03 2.82 -29.49
C TYR A 28 2.44 3.09 -28.92
N ILE A 29 2.56 3.15 -27.59
CA ILE A 29 3.82 3.44 -26.91
C ILE A 29 4.45 2.11 -26.48
N ASP A 30 5.64 1.81 -26.99
CA ASP A 30 6.39 0.63 -26.57
C ASP A 30 7.07 0.85 -25.21
N VAL A 31 6.34 0.57 -24.13
CA VAL A 31 6.76 0.73 -22.74
C VAL A 31 7.85 -0.25 -22.31
N GLU A 32 8.22 -1.23 -23.16
CA GLU A 32 9.39 -2.09 -22.90
C GLU A 32 10.70 -1.40 -23.33
N THR A 33 10.61 -0.30 -24.07
CA THR A 33 11.77 0.49 -24.48
C THR A 33 11.96 1.72 -23.60
N LYS A 34 13.22 2.15 -23.45
CA LYS A 34 13.58 3.41 -22.79
C LYS A 34 12.86 4.61 -23.41
N SER A 35 12.72 4.62 -24.74
CA SER A 35 12.05 5.70 -25.47
C SER A 35 10.56 5.75 -25.14
N GLY A 36 9.87 4.61 -25.23
CA GLY A 36 8.44 4.56 -24.93
C GLY A 36 8.14 4.84 -23.46
N LEU A 37 8.98 4.43 -22.52
CA LEU A 37 8.84 4.84 -21.12
C LEU A 37 8.96 6.35 -20.92
N ASN A 38 9.87 7.01 -21.64
CA ASN A 38 9.97 8.47 -21.59
C ASN A 38 8.74 9.14 -22.22
N GLU A 39 8.27 8.63 -23.36
CA GLU A 39 7.08 9.12 -24.04
C GLU A 39 5.83 8.99 -23.16
N PHE A 40 5.64 7.84 -22.51
CA PHE A 40 4.54 7.65 -21.57
C PHE A 40 4.64 8.58 -20.35
N ARG A 41 5.85 8.74 -19.80
CA ARG A 41 6.08 9.69 -18.70
C ARG A 41 5.72 11.12 -19.11
N GLU A 42 6.06 11.52 -20.33
CA GLU A 42 5.71 12.82 -20.90
C GLU A 42 4.20 12.96 -21.11
N LEU A 43 3.52 11.92 -21.61
CA LEU A 43 2.06 11.88 -21.76
C LEU A 43 1.36 12.14 -20.42
N LEU A 44 1.79 11.46 -19.34
CA LEU A 44 1.25 11.68 -17.99
C LEU A 44 1.59 13.08 -17.47
N SER A 45 2.83 13.53 -17.61
CA SER A 45 3.29 14.83 -17.10
C SER A 45 2.59 16.01 -17.79
N ASN A 46 2.41 15.96 -19.11
CA ASN A 46 1.64 16.94 -19.90
C ASN A 46 0.17 17.01 -19.45
N SER A 47 -0.30 15.92 -18.84
CA SER A 47 -1.63 15.80 -18.28
C SER A 47 -1.73 16.19 -16.81
N GLY A 48 -0.63 16.61 -16.17
CA GLY A 48 -0.59 16.93 -14.74
C GLY A 48 -0.68 15.69 -13.84
N LEU A 49 -0.29 14.52 -14.37
CA LEU A 49 -0.35 13.24 -13.68
C LEU A 49 1.04 12.68 -13.42
N GLU A 50 1.12 11.79 -12.44
CA GLU A 50 2.27 10.97 -12.09
C GLU A 50 1.81 9.52 -11.83
N CYS A 51 2.74 8.58 -11.81
CA CYS A 51 2.45 7.19 -11.52
C CYS A 51 3.44 6.54 -10.55
N PHE A 52 2.99 5.46 -9.91
CA PHE A 52 3.83 4.45 -9.30
C PHE A 52 3.65 3.11 -10.06
N PRO A 53 4.73 2.34 -10.31
CA PRO A 53 6.12 2.66 -10.03
C PRO A 53 6.60 3.91 -10.80
N LYS A 54 7.56 4.65 -10.22
CA LYS A 54 8.03 5.91 -10.80
C LYS A 54 8.91 5.62 -12.02
N ILE A 55 8.64 6.30 -13.13
CA ILE A 55 9.47 6.24 -14.34
C ILE A 55 10.56 7.31 -14.24
N VAL A 56 11.82 6.89 -14.15
CA VAL A 56 12.98 7.79 -14.06
C VAL A 56 13.94 7.44 -15.19
N ASN A 57 14.26 8.43 -16.03
CA ASN A 57 15.21 8.29 -17.15
C ASN A 57 14.91 7.10 -18.10
N GLY A 58 13.63 6.82 -18.34
CA GLY A 58 13.17 5.72 -19.18
C GLY A 58 13.44 4.33 -18.56
N SER A 59 13.42 4.26 -17.23
CA SER A 59 13.54 3.02 -16.48
C SER A 59 12.57 3.03 -15.30
N VAL A 60 12.14 1.83 -14.92
CA VAL A 60 11.27 1.59 -13.78
C VAL A 60 12.03 0.62 -12.87
N ALA A 61 12.29 1.02 -11.63
CA ALA A 61 13.04 0.18 -10.71
C ALA A 61 12.18 -1.01 -10.23
N ASN A 62 12.85 -2.12 -9.92
CA ASN A 62 12.27 -3.32 -9.30
C ASN A 62 11.14 -3.97 -10.09
N VAL A 63 11.33 -4.03 -11.40
CA VAL A 63 10.45 -4.69 -12.34
C VAL A 63 11.23 -5.80 -13.03
N GLU A 64 11.05 -7.04 -12.59
CA GLU A 64 11.62 -8.22 -13.24
C GLU A 64 10.69 -8.82 -14.31
N ARG A 65 9.43 -8.37 -14.33
CA ARG A 65 8.37 -8.82 -15.24
C ARG A 65 8.22 -7.82 -16.39
N SER A 66 7.55 -8.23 -17.46
CA SER A 66 7.16 -7.28 -18.52
C SER A 66 6.41 -6.10 -17.89
N LEU A 67 6.83 -4.89 -18.26
CA LEU A 67 6.26 -3.65 -17.74
C LEU A 67 4.77 -3.57 -18.06
N SER A 68 4.35 -4.12 -19.20
CA SER A 68 2.94 -4.18 -19.61
C SER A 68 2.01 -4.83 -18.57
N ALA A 69 2.49 -5.81 -17.81
CA ALA A 69 1.68 -6.58 -16.85
C ALA A 69 1.68 -5.99 -15.42
N ILE A 70 2.27 -4.81 -15.22
CA ILE A 70 2.50 -4.27 -13.88
C ILE A 70 1.40 -3.31 -13.50
N SER A 71 0.77 -3.59 -12.36
CA SER A 71 -0.19 -2.67 -11.77
C SER A 71 0.48 -1.35 -11.44
N MET A 72 -0.11 -0.29 -11.97
CA MET A 72 0.26 1.08 -11.71
C MET A 72 -0.79 1.76 -10.83
N VAL A 73 -0.34 2.77 -10.09
CA VAL A 73 -1.22 3.75 -9.47
C VAL A 73 -0.95 5.10 -10.11
N ILE A 74 -1.93 5.66 -10.81
CA ILE A 74 -1.87 6.98 -11.45
C ILE A 74 -2.61 7.99 -10.58
N PHE A 75 -2.02 9.16 -10.39
CA PHE A 75 -2.52 10.17 -9.46
C PHE A 75 -2.11 11.57 -9.90
N THR A 76 -2.70 12.59 -9.29
CA THR A 76 -2.39 13.98 -9.60
C THR A 76 -0.98 14.34 -9.16
N LYS A 77 -0.22 14.99 -10.06
CA LYS A 77 1.09 15.53 -9.76
C LYS A 77 1.00 16.60 -8.67
N GLY A 78 1.96 16.61 -7.76
CA GLY A 78 1.99 17.51 -6.61
C GLY A 78 3.36 17.52 -5.93
N THR A 79 3.44 18.12 -4.74
CA THR A 79 4.71 18.26 -4.03
C THR A 79 5.29 16.88 -3.67
N PRO A 80 6.58 16.63 -3.91
CA PRO A 80 7.27 15.43 -3.44
C PRO A 80 7.28 15.34 -1.91
N LEU A 81 7.30 14.11 -1.39
CA LEU A 81 7.53 13.89 0.03
C LEU A 81 9.01 14.07 0.34
N ASP A 82 9.32 14.87 1.35
CA ASP A 82 10.64 14.90 1.97
C ASP A 82 10.79 13.65 2.86
N LYS A 83 11.49 12.65 2.32
CA LYS A 83 11.62 11.34 2.96
C LYS A 83 12.62 11.32 4.11
N ASP A 84 13.42 12.36 4.29
CA ASP A 84 14.42 12.39 5.35
C ASP A 84 13.81 12.74 6.70
N LYS A 85 12.66 13.44 6.69
CA LYS A 85 11.85 13.74 7.87
C LYS A 85 11.38 12.46 8.57
N GLU A 86 11.68 12.35 9.86
CA GLU A 86 11.28 11.20 10.70
C GLU A 86 9.77 10.95 10.69
N ASN A 87 8.96 12.02 10.72
CA ASN A 87 7.50 11.92 10.64
C ASN A 87 7.02 11.28 9.33
N ILE A 88 7.69 11.59 8.21
CA ILE A 88 7.39 10.99 6.91
C ILE A 88 7.84 9.53 6.88
N LYS A 89 9.03 9.21 7.37
CA LYS A 89 9.50 7.82 7.51
C LYS A 89 8.53 6.97 8.33
N TYR A 90 8.06 7.50 9.45
CA TYR A 90 7.04 6.85 10.28
C TYR A 90 5.72 6.66 9.54
N ALA A 91 5.19 7.70 8.90
CA ALA A 91 3.93 7.61 8.14
C ALA A 91 4.00 6.61 6.98
N LEU A 92 5.13 6.54 6.29
CA LEU A 92 5.37 5.55 5.23
C LEU A 92 5.44 4.13 5.79
N LEU A 93 6.04 3.92 6.96
CA LEU A 93 6.05 2.61 7.61
C LEU A 93 4.64 2.19 8.06
N VAL A 94 3.87 3.11 8.65
CA VAL A 94 2.46 2.89 8.98
C VAL A 94 1.67 2.50 7.73
N GLY A 95 1.87 3.21 6.62
CA GLY A 95 1.29 2.87 5.33
C GLY A 95 1.66 1.46 4.88
N LYS A 96 2.94 1.09 4.92
CA LYS A 96 3.40 -0.26 4.58
C LYS A 96 2.74 -1.35 5.43
N ILE A 97 2.60 -1.11 6.74
CA ILE A 97 1.93 -2.05 7.65
C ILE A 97 0.45 -2.18 7.29
N ALA A 98 -0.23 -1.05 7.05
CA ALA A 98 -1.64 -1.04 6.68
C ALA A 98 -1.88 -1.77 5.34
N ALA A 99 -1.01 -1.56 4.35
CA ALA A 99 -1.06 -2.28 3.09
C ALA A 99 -0.78 -3.78 3.22
N ALA A 100 0.20 -4.17 4.03
CA ALA A 100 0.52 -5.58 4.27
C ALA A 100 -0.60 -6.29 5.06
N MET A 101 -1.25 -5.57 5.97
CA MET A 101 -2.43 -6.04 6.70
C MET A 101 -3.60 -6.27 5.74
N ALA A 102 -3.93 -5.27 4.92
CA ALA A 102 -5.02 -5.35 3.95
C ALA A 102 -4.80 -6.38 2.83
N LYS A 103 -3.56 -6.82 2.61
CA LYS A 103 -3.21 -7.84 1.61
C LYS A 103 -2.93 -9.20 2.25
N ALA A 104 -3.16 -9.36 3.55
CA ALA A 104 -2.68 -10.52 4.28
C ALA A 104 -3.30 -11.83 3.78
N ASP A 105 -4.53 -11.79 3.29
CA ASP A 105 -5.27 -12.93 2.72
C ASP A 105 -5.17 -13.03 1.18
N GLY A 106 -4.52 -12.06 0.53
CA GLY A 106 -4.23 -12.04 -0.91
C GLY A 106 -5.19 -11.19 -1.75
N GLU A 107 -6.32 -10.77 -1.19
CA GLU A 107 -7.23 -9.81 -1.80
C GLU A 107 -7.20 -8.50 -1.01
N VAL A 108 -7.73 -7.41 -1.59
CA VAL A 108 -7.76 -6.11 -0.91
C VAL A 108 -9.14 -5.52 -1.17
N ALA A 109 -9.96 -5.45 -0.13
CA ALA A 109 -11.32 -4.95 -0.19
C ALA A 109 -11.35 -3.41 -0.31
N LYS A 110 -12.43 -2.86 -0.88
CA LYS A 110 -12.58 -1.40 -1.03
C LYS A 110 -12.68 -0.73 0.34
N GLU A 111 -13.33 -1.40 1.28
CA GLU A 111 -13.53 -0.99 2.66
C GLU A 111 -12.19 -0.82 3.39
N GLU A 112 -11.24 -1.74 3.19
CA GLU A 112 -9.90 -1.64 3.76
C GLU A 112 -9.13 -0.45 3.18
N VAL A 113 -9.21 -0.22 1.86
CA VAL A 113 -8.56 0.95 1.24
C VAL A 113 -9.14 2.26 1.77
N ASN A 114 -10.46 2.31 2.00
CA ASN A 114 -11.10 3.46 2.63
C ASN A 114 -10.62 3.63 4.08
N GLN A 115 -10.49 2.54 4.84
CA GLN A 115 -10.00 2.61 6.22
C GLN A 115 -8.53 3.07 6.28
N ILE A 116 -7.68 2.61 5.34
CA ILE A 116 -6.30 3.11 5.16
C ILE A 116 -6.31 4.62 4.96
N ARG A 117 -7.18 5.14 4.09
CA ARG A 117 -7.31 6.59 3.84
C ARG A 117 -7.66 7.35 5.12
N GLU A 118 -8.66 6.86 5.86
CA GLU A 118 -9.08 7.47 7.12
C GLU A 118 -7.97 7.47 8.17
N ASP A 119 -7.23 6.37 8.30
CA ASP A 119 -6.17 6.23 9.29
C ASP A 119 -4.98 7.13 9.00
N ILE A 120 -4.61 7.26 7.73
CA ILE A 120 -3.59 8.23 7.30
C ILE A 120 -4.06 9.67 7.58
N ASN A 121 -5.35 9.97 7.38
CA ASN A 121 -5.89 11.29 7.65
C ASN A 121 -5.88 11.67 9.14
N LYS A 122 -5.90 10.69 10.05
CA LYS A 122 -5.75 10.90 11.51
C LYS A 122 -4.33 11.27 11.93
N LEU A 123 -3.32 11.12 11.05
CA LEU A 123 -1.94 11.52 11.33
C LEU A 123 -1.81 13.05 11.30
N SER A 124 -2.09 13.69 12.44
CA SER A 124 -2.18 15.16 12.57
C SER A 124 -0.88 15.92 12.34
N PHE A 125 0.26 15.24 12.37
CA PHE A 125 1.58 15.83 12.11
C PHE A 125 1.93 15.94 10.63
N LEU A 126 1.07 15.45 9.74
CA LEU A 126 1.20 15.56 8.28
C LEU A 126 0.29 16.67 7.76
N SER A 127 0.77 17.42 6.77
CA SER A 127 -0.09 18.28 5.94
C SER A 127 -1.03 17.45 5.05
N GLU A 128 -2.10 18.05 4.55
CA GLU A 128 -3.05 17.37 3.64
C GLU A 128 -2.37 16.84 2.38
N SER A 129 -1.39 17.59 1.84
CA SER A 129 -0.59 17.13 0.71
C SER A 129 0.26 15.90 1.07
N GLU A 130 0.92 15.90 2.23
CA GLU A 130 1.70 14.76 2.69
C GLU A 130 0.82 13.54 2.97
N LYS A 131 -0.35 13.72 3.59
CA LYS A 131 -1.34 12.64 3.82
C LYS A 131 -1.76 12.00 2.50
N TYR A 132 -2.11 12.81 1.51
CA TYR A 132 -2.46 12.32 0.19
C TYR A 132 -1.30 11.52 -0.43
N ARG A 133 -0.07 12.04 -0.38
CA ARG A 133 1.10 11.32 -0.94
C ARG A 133 1.41 10.01 -0.21
N VAL A 134 1.28 9.98 1.11
CA VAL A 134 1.44 8.76 1.91
C VAL A 134 0.35 7.76 1.53
N PHE A 135 -0.91 8.20 1.42
CA PHE A 135 -2.03 7.37 1.01
C PHE A 135 -1.80 6.73 -0.37
N ILE A 136 -1.40 7.52 -1.38
CA ILE A 136 -1.10 6.98 -2.71
C ILE A 136 0.01 5.94 -2.68
N ARG A 137 1.08 6.19 -1.91
CA ARG A 137 2.17 5.20 -1.74
C ARG A 137 1.66 3.93 -1.05
N THR A 138 0.75 4.05 -0.10
CA THR A 138 0.11 2.90 0.55
C THR A 138 -0.80 2.12 -0.40
N VAL A 139 -1.58 2.79 -1.24
CA VAL A 139 -2.40 2.12 -2.27
C VAL A 139 -1.52 1.37 -3.26
N TYR A 140 -0.41 1.98 -3.70
CA TYR A 140 0.56 1.27 -4.53
C TYR A 140 1.16 0.07 -3.79
N ALA A 141 1.44 0.22 -2.49
CA ALA A 141 1.96 -0.84 -1.65
C ALA A 141 1.02 -2.07 -1.60
N THR A 142 -0.30 -1.91 -1.61
CA THR A 142 -1.21 -3.08 -1.62
C THR A 142 -1.05 -3.97 -2.86
N ARG A 143 -0.47 -3.43 -3.94
CA ARG A 143 -0.17 -4.17 -5.19
C ARG A 143 1.20 -4.84 -5.18
N GLN A 144 2.09 -4.44 -4.27
CA GLN A 144 3.45 -4.98 -4.19
C GLN A 144 3.52 -6.20 -3.27
N ASN A 145 4.51 -7.05 -3.50
CA ASN A 145 4.87 -8.12 -2.57
C ASN A 145 5.96 -7.57 -1.64
N TYR A 146 5.69 -7.57 -0.33
CA TYR A 146 6.67 -7.12 0.66
C TYR A 146 7.22 -8.28 1.46
N SER A 147 8.52 -8.21 1.75
CA SER A 147 9.12 -9.04 2.79
C SER A 147 8.52 -8.63 4.14
N ARG A 148 7.73 -9.54 4.71
CA ARG A 148 7.15 -9.40 6.05
C ARG A 148 8.23 -9.20 7.11
N GLU A 149 9.39 -9.81 6.92
CA GLU A 149 10.55 -9.69 7.80
C GLU A 149 11.09 -8.26 7.84
N LYS A 150 11.18 -7.57 6.70
CA LYS A 150 11.61 -6.16 6.63
C LYS A 150 10.63 -5.22 7.31
N ILE A 151 9.33 -5.43 7.10
CA ILE A 151 8.27 -4.64 7.75
C ILE A 151 8.39 -4.81 9.27
N PHE A 152 8.51 -6.05 9.75
CA PHE A 152 8.61 -6.36 11.18
C PHE A 152 9.92 -5.88 11.81
N SER A 153 11.04 -5.96 11.09
CA SER A 153 12.31 -5.38 11.51
C SER A 153 12.19 -3.86 11.70
N SER A 154 11.58 -3.16 10.74
CA SER A 154 11.35 -1.71 10.83
C SER A 154 10.38 -1.36 11.96
N PHE A 155 9.30 -2.13 12.11
CA PHE A 155 8.32 -1.98 13.19
C PHE A 155 8.95 -2.18 14.58
N SER A 156 9.85 -3.15 14.72
CA SER A 156 10.49 -3.47 16.01
C SER A 156 11.30 -2.31 16.58
N LYS A 157 11.83 -1.44 15.70
CA LYS A 157 12.62 -0.24 16.03
C LYS A 157 11.77 0.96 16.44
N LEU A 158 10.44 0.90 16.27
CA LEU A 158 9.55 1.99 16.64
C LEU A 158 9.49 2.18 18.16
N SER A 159 9.20 3.41 18.59
CA SER A 159 8.85 3.69 19.98
C SER A 159 7.59 2.93 20.38
N VAL A 160 7.42 2.64 21.68
CA VAL A 160 6.24 1.93 22.21
C VAL A 160 4.93 2.60 21.77
N LYS A 161 4.86 3.94 21.85
CA LYS A 161 3.68 4.70 21.41
C LYS A 161 3.38 4.50 19.92
N ALA A 162 4.41 4.55 19.07
CA ALA A 162 4.27 4.35 17.63
C ALA A 162 3.89 2.91 17.27
N LYS A 163 4.43 1.91 17.98
CA LYS A 163 4.03 0.50 17.84
C LYS A 163 2.56 0.30 18.15
N LEU A 164 2.09 0.85 19.28
CA LEU A 164 0.69 0.77 19.68
C LEU A 164 -0.24 1.47 18.68
N GLN A 165 0.13 2.67 18.21
CA GLN A 165 -0.66 3.37 17.19
C GLN A 165 -0.73 2.57 15.87
N SER A 166 0.39 2.03 15.42
CA SER A 166 0.45 1.19 14.21
C SER A 166 -0.34 -0.10 14.36
N LEU A 167 -0.37 -0.68 15.57
CA LEU A 167 -1.19 -1.84 15.89
C LEU A 167 -2.68 -1.51 15.89
N GLU A 168 -3.08 -0.34 16.40
CA GLU A 168 -4.47 0.13 16.30
C GLU A 168 -4.91 0.28 14.85
N ILE A 169 -4.05 0.83 13.99
CA ILE A 169 -4.31 0.95 12.55
C ILE A 169 -4.45 -0.44 11.92
N ALA A 170 -3.54 -1.37 12.21
CA ALA A 170 -3.65 -2.73 11.70
C ALA A 170 -4.97 -3.41 12.12
N LYS A 171 -5.43 -3.18 13.35
CA LYS A 171 -6.74 -3.66 13.81
C LYS A 171 -7.92 -2.95 13.13
N ASP A 172 -7.80 -1.65 12.83
CA ASP A 172 -8.81 -0.90 12.08
C ASP A 172 -8.98 -1.50 10.67
N ILE A 173 -7.87 -1.79 9.98
CA ILE A 173 -7.89 -2.47 8.67
C ILE A 173 -8.52 -3.86 8.77
N ALA A 174 -8.05 -4.68 9.74
CA ALA A 174 -8.47 -6.07 9.90
C ALA A 174 -9.96 -6.30 10.22
N ILE A 175 -10.73 -5.23 10.47
CA ILE A 175 -12.17 -5.32 10.71
C ILE A 175 -12.99 -4.55 9.67
N ALA A 176 -12.32 -3.88 8.72
CA ALA A 176 -12.96 -2.92 7.82
C ALA A 176 -13.97 -3.59 6.89
N ASP A 177 -13.69 -4.81 6.44
CA ASP A 177 -14.52 -5.61 5.54
C ASP A 177 -15.54 -6.51 6.29
N HIS A 178 -15.68 -6.33 7.61
CA HIS A 178 -16.53 -7.12 8.51
C HIS A 178 -16.12 -8.59 8.69
N ARG A 179 -15.02 -9.04 8.08
CA ARG A 179 -14.50 -10.40 8.22
C ARG A 179 -13.13 -10.31 8.88
N ILE A 180 -12.70 -11.45 9.44
CA ILE A 180 -11.36 -11.55 10.02
C ILE A 180 -10.82 -12.90 9.61
N GLU A 181 -9.97 -12.90 8.60
CA GLU A 181 -9.37 -14.07 8.00
C GLU A 181 -8.22 -14.61 8.85
N ARG A 182 -7.83 -15.86 8.58
CA ARG A 182 -6.75 -16.52 9.34
C ARG A 182 -5.42 -15.79 9.18
N HIS A 183 -5.09 -15.35 7.97
CA HIS A 183 -3.81 -14.72 7.68
C HIS A 183 -3.68 -13.34 8.33
N GLU A 184 -4.77 -12.59 8.39
CA GLU A 184 -4.87 -11.34 9.14
C GLU A 184 -4.59 -11.53 10.63
N ARG A 185 -5.16 -12.57 11.25
CA ARG A 185 -4.86 -12.91 12.66
C ARG A 185 -3.40 -13.29 12.86
N LEU A 186 -2.83 -14.08 11.94
CA LEU A 186 -1.41 -14.44 11.98
C LEU A 186 -0.51 -13.21 11.85
N PHE A 187 -0.90 -12.21 11.06
CA PHE A 187 -0.23 -10.93 10.98
C PHE A 187 -0.28 -10.15 12.29
N LEU A 188 -1.47 -10.06 12.89
CA LEU A 188 -1.65 -9.40 14.18
C LEU A 188 -0.93 -10.12 15.34
N TYR A 189 -0.87 -11.46 15.35
CA TYR A 189 -0.12 -12.18 16.38
C TYR A 189 1.35 -11.77 16.41
N ASP A 190 1.97 -11.60 15.25
CA ASP A 190 3.38 -11.19 15.18
C ASP A 190 3.57 -9.73 15.58
N LEU A 191 2.66 -8.83 15.20
CA LEU A 191 2.67 -7.46 15.71
C LEU A 191 2.49 -7.40 17.24
N TYR A 192 1.59 -8.21 17.80
CA TYR A 192 1.40 -8.32 19.25
C TYR A 192 2.68 -8.74 19.96
N ARG A 193 3.40 -9.74 19.43
CA ARG A 193 4.70 -10.16 19.96
C ARG A 193 5.70 -9.02 19.96
N LEU A 194 5.79 -8.26 18.87
CA LEU A 194 6.72 -7.14 18.72
C LEU A 194 6.37 -5.93 19.61
N CYS A 195 5.13 -5.88 20.10
CA CYS A 195 4.62 -4.92 21.09
C CYS A 195 4.70 -5.42 22.54
N ASP A 196 5.26 -6.61 22.79
CA ASP A 196 5.27 -7.27 24.10
C ASP A 196 3.86 -7.52 24.68
N ILE A 197 2.86 -7.69 23.81
CA ILE A 197 1.48 -8.00 24.19
C ILE A 197 1.23 -9.52 23.99
N PRO A 198 0.61 -10.23 24.95
CA PRO A 198 0.31 -11.65 24.79
C PRO A 198 -0.53 -11.95 23.52
N PRO A 199 -0.04 -12.75 22.56
CA PRO A 199 -0.74 -12.99 21.28
C PRO A 199 -2.11 -13.64 21.46
N LYS A 200 -2.31 -14.42 22.53
CA LYS A 200 -3.60 -15.00 22.90
C LYS A 200 -4.73 -13.97 23.07
N ASN A 201 -4.40 -12.68 23.19
CA ASN A 201 -5.38 -11.61 23.35
C ASN A 201 -5.94 -11.10 22.01
N VAL A 202 -5.33 -11.39 20.85
CA VAL A 202 -5.72 -10.83 19.54
C VAL A 202 -7.22 -11.00 19.28
N ASP A 203 -7.76 -12.22 19.39
CA ASP A 203 -9.18 -12.48 19.10
C ASP A 203 -10.14 -11.72 20.02
N ARG A 204 -9.78 -11.60 21.30
CA ARG A 204 -10.57 -10.86 22.29
C ARG A 204 -10.53 -9.37 21.96
N ASP A 205 -9.34 -8.86 21.69
CA ASP A 205 -9.10 -7.44 21.48
C ASP A 205 -9.71 -6.98 20.15
N LEU A 206 -9.67 -7.80 19.09
CA LEU A 206 -10.38 -7.53 17.82
C LEU A 206 -11.89 -7.45 18.01
N LYS A 207 -12.49 -8.37 18.77
CA LYS A 207 -13.93 -8.33 19.08
C LYS A 207 -14.31 -7.07 19.88
N LEU A 208 -13.49 -6.69 20.86
CA LEU A 208 -13.69 -5.46 21.63
C LEU A 208 -13.53 -4.22 20.74
N HIS A 209 -12.55 -4.25 19.84
CA HIS A 209 -12.26 -3.18 18.90
C HIS A 209 -13.40 -2.98 17.89
N ALA A 210 -13.88 -4.06 17.28
CA ALA A 210 -15.04 -4.05 16.39
C ALA A 210 -16.30 -3.52 17.10
N LYS A 211 -16.55 -3.99 18.34
CA LYS A 211 -17.66 -3.47 19.15
C LYS A 211 -17.53 -1.96 19.42
N LYS A 212 -16.32 -1.48 19.72
CA LYS A 212 -16.05 -0.05 19.95
C LYS A 212 -16.28 0.79 18.68
N LYS A 213 -15.98 0.24 17.51
CA LYS A 213 -16.21 0.88 16.20
C LYS A 213 -17.61 0.64 15.63
N ASN A 214 -18.50 -0.04 16.36
CA ASN A 214 -19.84 -0.44 15.90
C ASN A 214 -19.82 -1.29 14.61
N VAL A 215 -18.75 -2.08 14.43
CA VAL A 215 -18.61 -3.03 13.32
C VAL A 215 -19.15 -4.38 13.77
N MET A 216 -20.17 -4.90 13.07
CA MET A 216 -20.66 -6.25 13.27
C MET A 216 -19.81 -7.21 12.45
N LEU A 217 -19.11 -8.13 13.12
CA LEU A 217 -18.26 -9.13 12.47
C LEU A 217 -19.09 -10.32 11.98
N GLU A 218 -18.92 -10.69 10.71
CA GLU A 218 -19.52 -11.88 10.13
C GLU A 218 -18.82 -13.14 10.63
N ARG A 219 -19.58 -14.20 10.95
CA ARG A 219 -19.02 -15.53 11.21
C ARG A 219 -18.87 -16.26 9.89
N LYS A 220 -17.65 -16.47 9.41
CA LYS A 220 -17.38 -17.30 8.23
C LYS A 220 -17.89 -18.74 8.48
N GLN A 221 -18.74 -19.25 7.58
CA GLN A 221 -18.93 -20.70 7.45
C GLN A 221 -17.63 -21.26 6.87
N ILE A 222 -16.93 -22.10 7.63
CA ILE A 222 -15.66 -22.69 7.19
C ILE A 222 -15.97 -23.77 6.15
N THR A 223 -15.80 -23.46 4.87
CA THR A 223 -15.65 -24.47 3.81
C THR A 223 -14.19 -24.95 3.78
N LYS A 224 -14.00 -26.26 3.80
CA LYS A 224 -12.68 -26.93 3.76
C LYS A 224 -12.07 -26.83 2.36
N GLU A 225 -11.53 -25.69 1.97
CA GLU A 225 -10.72 -25.59 0.74
C GLU A 225 -9.97 -24.26 0.76
N ASP A 226 -8.89 -24.19 1.54
CA ASP A 226 -7.90 -23.13 1.38
C ASP A 226 -6.56 -23.58 1.96
N VAL A 227 -5.86 -24.39 1.15
CA VAL A 227 -4.44 -24.67 1.31
C VAL A 227 -3.77 -24.30 -0.01
N SER A 228 -3.74 -23.01 -0.31
CA SER A 228 -2.96 -22.47 -1.42
C SER A 228 -1.65 -21.95 -0.85
N GLN A 229 -0.57 -22.72 -1.06
CA GLN A 229 0.80 -22.29 -0.80
C GLN A 229 1.13 -21.12 -1.74
N VAL A 230 1.34 -19.92 -1.19
CA VAL A 230 1.97 -18.84 -1.94
C VAL A 230 3.48 -18.91 -1.72
N ILE A 231 4.17 -19.09 -2.84
CA ILE A 231 5.63 -19.20 -2.97
C ILE A 231 6.28 -17.90 -2.50
N VAL A 232 7.23 -18.03 -1.58
CA VAL A 232 8.13 -16.96 -1.15
C VAL A 232 9.36 -17.04 -2.04
N ASP A 233 9.50 -16.09 -2.96
CA ASP A 233 10.79 -15.78 -3.58
C ASP A 233 11.31 -14.47 -2.98
N LEU A 234 12.48 -14.58 -2.37
CA LEU A 234 13.27 -13.52 -1.74
C LEU A 234 14.04 -12.75 -2.82
N ASP A 235 13.93 -11.42 -2.83
CA ASP A 235 15.10 -10.60 -3.14
C ASP A 235 15.17 -9.42 -2.17
N ASP A 236 16.19 -9.49 -1.31
CA ASP A 236 16.34 -8.63 -0.14
C ASP A 236 17.31 -7.45 -0.35
N SER A 237 17.80 -7.20 -1.56
CA SER A 237 18.89 -6.25 -1.80
C SER A 237 18.51 -4.85 -2.33
N PHE A 238 17.24 -4.57 -2.64
CA PHE A 238 16.89 -3.44 -3.53
C PHE A 238 16.29 -2.17 -2.89
N GLU A 239 15.77 -2.18 -1.65
CA GLU A 239 15.22 -0.94 -1.05
C GLU A 239 16.30 0.09 -0.68
N GLU A 240 17.55 -0.34 -0.41
CA GLU A 240 18.67 0.58 -0.19
C GLU A 240 19.12 1.26 -1.50
N LEU A 241 19.17 0.53 -2.61
CA LEU A 241 19.46 1.06 -3.95
C LEU A 241 18.42 2.08 -4.43
N LEU A 242 17.16 1.95 -4.00
CA LEU A 242 16.09 2.88 -4.37
C LEU A 242 16.25 4.28 -3.76
N SER A 243 16.89 4.39 -2.59
CA SER A 243 17.15 5.69 -1.96
C SER A 243 18.15 6.53 -2.78
N GLU A 244 19.02 5.88 -3.56
CA GLU A 244 20.04 6.55 -4.39
C GLU A 244 19.47 7.15 -5.68
N PHE A 245 18.37 6.59 -6.23
CA PHE A 245 17.74 7.08 -7.46
C PHE A 245 16.63 8.11 -7.24
N GLU A 246 16.10 8.21 -6.01
CA GLU A 246 15.01 9.14 -5.69
C GLU A 246 15.47 10.55 -5.26
N ASN A 247 16.79 10.75 -5.12
CA ASN A 247 17.44 12.03 -4.82
C ASN A 247 17.87 12.83 -6.07
N PHE A 248 17.48 12.40 -7.28
CA PHE A 248 17.74 13.08 -8.56
C PHE A 248 16.47 13.69 -9.17
#